data_AF-A8N4V6-F1
#
_entry.id   AF-A8N4V6-F1
#
_cell.length_a   1.000
_cell.length_b   1.000
_cell.length_c   1.000
_cell.angle_alpha   90.00
_cell.angle_beta   90.00
_cell.angle_gamma   90.00
#
_symmetry.space_group_name_H-M   'P 1'
#
loop_
_entity.id
_entity.type
_entity.pdbx_description
1 polymer ?
#
loop_
_entity_poly.entity_id
_entity_poly.type
_entity_poly.pdbx_seq_one_letter_code
_entity_poly.pdbx_strand_id
1 'polypeptide(L)'
;MSTTSSSEPLVLPLPAQDTGCGYPLCPNEEEDEPVEAQFRCSVCKNESYCGLRCQKLDWKNHKWICSPLAIDSNTAFLKHDPEELEELTQVIRRWKEAFVKIPDSEKKKKGWKASSMPESQELLNFNIASGASYTRLPKDHTKRPFRLPITLIIRRFLSSMLLPPIPSALETVPDSICKLGEGARLPHGWGKMYGPKVVHKPADLSPGEYETVVDLIPIMFVEQDMEGELKEWGDRWLALSLARKMLWNDDGVVRGG
;
A
#
# COMPACT_ATOMS: atom_id res chain seq x y z
N MET A 1 -41.61 -5.00 10.48
CA MET A 1 -40.90 -3.70 10.39
C MET A 1 -39.49 -3.94 10.87
N SER A 2 -38.55 -4.13 9.94
CA SER A 2 -37.14 -4.38 10.28
C SER A 2 -36.45 -3.04 10.51
N THR A 3 -36.09 -2.75 11.75
CA THR A 3 -35.28 -1.59 12.12
C THR A 3 -33.86 -1.80 11.60
N THR A 4 -33.50 -1.13 10.51
CA THR A 4 -32.10 -0.98 10.10
C THR A 4 -31.39 -0.12 11.15
N SER A 5 -30.69 -0.78 12.07
CA SER A 5 -29.78 -0.14 13.01
C SER A 5 -28.64 0.48 12.20
N SER A 6 -28.74 1.78 11.93
CA SER A 6 -27.64 2.57 11.37
C SER A 6 -26.54 2.66 12.42
N SER A 7 -25.61 1.71 12.41
CA SER A 7 -24.40 1.80 13.24
C SER A 7 -23.61 3.03 12.82
N GLU A 8 -23.40 3.94 13.75
CA GLU A 8 -22.59 5.15 13.55
C GLU A 8 -21.17 4.74 13.09
N PRO A 9 -20.60 5.41 12.06
CA PRO A 9 -19.30 5.02 11.53
C PRO A 9 -18.22 5.24 12.59
N LEU A 10 -17.37 4.22 12.80
CA LEU A 10 -16.24 4.32 13.70
C LEU A 10 -15.23 5.35 13.16
N VAL A 11 -14.85 6.32 13.98
CA VAL A 11 -13.84 7.32 13.64
C VAL A 11 -12.55 7.00 14.39
N LEU A 12 -11.48 6.78 13.64
CA LEU A 12 -10.15 6.56 14.23
C LEU A 12 -9.65 7.83 14.93
N PRO A 13 -8.80 7.68 15.97
CA PRO A 13 -8.12 8.82 16.57
C PRO A 13 -7.33 9.59 15.49
N LEU A 14 -7.12 10.88 15.74
CA LEU A 14 -6.32 11.69 14.84
C LEU A 14 -4.84 11.29 14.97
N PRO A 15 -4.08 11.20 13.86
CA PRO A 15 -2.63 11.06 13.93
C PRO A 15 -2.01 12.29 14.61
N ALA A 16 -0.80 12.17 15.13
CA ALA A 16 -0.05 13.34 15.61
C ALA A 16 0.06 14.40 14.50
N GLN A 17 0.01 15.68 14.87
CA GLN A 17 0.22 16.76 13.90
C GLN A 17 1.71 16.87 13.65
N ASP A 18 2.10 16.94 12.37
CA ASP A 18 3.49 17.28 12.06
C ASP A 18 3.75 18.74 12.44
N THR A 19 4.96 19.01 12.91
CA THR A 19 5.38 20.37 13.21
C THR A 19 5.63 21.16 11.93
N GLY A 20 6.06 20.53 10.84
CA GLY A 20 6.40 21.19 9.58
C GLY A 20 5.33 21.08 8.48
N CYS A 21 5.40 21.98 7.49
CA CYS A 21 4.60 21.90 6.28
C CYS A 21 4.96 20.67 5.43
N GLY A 22 3.98 19.82 5.13
CA GLY A 22 4.16 18.60 4.33
C GLY A 22 4.34 18.82 2.83
N TYR A 23 4.23 20.06 2.33
CA TYR A 23 4.53 20.36 0.92
C TYR A 23 6.06 20.55 0.74
N PRO A 24 6.77 19.68 -0.01
CA PRO A 24 8.24 19.69 -0.05
C PRO A 24 8.87 20.91 -0.72
N LEU A 25 8.07 21.73 -1.41
CA LEU A 25 8.50 22.97 -2.07
C LEU A 25 7.77 24.15 -1.44
N CYS A 26 7.67 24.15 -0.11
CA CYS A 26 6.95 25.17 0.65
C CYS A 26 7.51 26.55 0.32
N PRO A 27 6.72 27.47 -0.26
CA PRO A 27 7.20 28.79 -0.65
C PRO A 27 7.49 29.71 0.55
N ASN A 28 7.16 29.27 1.76
CA ASN A 28 7.39 30.01 3.00
C ASN A 28 8.58 29.43 3.77
N GLU A 29 9.17 28.32 3.32
CA GLU A 29 10.32 27.69 3.97
C GLU A 29 11.57 28.48 3.60
N GLU A 30 12.15 29.13 4.61
CA GLU A 30 13.43 29.83 4.53
C GLU A 30 14.54 28.87 4.97
N GLU A 31 15.78 29.09 4.50
CA GLU A 31 16.87 28.10 4.57
C GLU A 31 17.18 27.54 5.97
N ASP A 32 16.81 28.24 7.05
CA ASP A 32 17.12 27.86 8.44
C ASP A 32 15.90 27.80 9.39
N GLU A 33 14.67 28.07 8.93
CA GLU A 33 13.48 28.06 9.80
C GLU A 33 12.33 27.21 9.24
N PRO A 34 12.02 26.06 9.87
CA PRO A 34 10.91 25.22 9.41
C PRO A 34 9.59 25.94 9.67
N VAL A 35 8.75 26.04 8.63
CA VAL A 35 7.44 26.67 8.75
C VAL A 35 6.49 25.75 9.50
N GLU A 36 5.94 26.26 10.61
CA GLU A 36 4.98 25.53 11.40
C GLU A 36 3.72 25.18 10.60
N ALA A 37 3.31 23.92 10.65
CA ALA A 37 2.05 23.48 10.08
C ALA A 37 0.87 23.88 10.98
N GLN A 38 -0.03 24.69 10.42
CA GLN A 38 -1.22 25.20 11.12
C GLN A 38 -2.50 24.44 10.76
N PHE A 39 -2.49 23.69 9.65
CA PHE A 39 -3.67 23.04 9.10
C PHE A 39 -3.40 21.57 8.81
N ARG A 40 -4.44 20.76 8.93
CA ARG A 40 -4.44 19.36 8.46
C ARG A 40 -5.26 19.23 7.19
N CYS A 41 -4.90 18.27 6.35
CA CYS A 41 -5.75 17.87 5.23
C CYS A 41 -7.15 17.53 5.75
N SER A 42 -8.18 18.18 5.21
CA SER A 42 -9.56 18.01 5.66
C SER A 42 -10.10 16.59 5.47
N VAL A 43 -9.51 15.80 4.57
CA VAL A 43 -9.94 14.44 4.23
C VAL A 43 -9.21 13.40 5.08
N CYS A 44 -7.88 13.27 4.93
CA CYS A 44 -7.13 12.22 5.60
C CYS A 44 -6.66 12.58 7.01
N LYS A 45 -6.63 13.88 7.36
CA LYS A 45 -6.10 14.43 8.63
C LYS A 45 -4.64 14.06 8.96
N ASN A 46 -3.98 13.31 8.09
CA ASN A 46 -2.64 12.73 8.28
C ASN A 46 -1.52 13.59 7.68
N GLU A 47 -1.85 14.49 6.75
CA GLU A 47 -0.88 15.44 6.19
C GLU A 47 -1.15 16.84 6.74
N SER A 48 -0.07 17.54 7.07
CA SER A 48 -0.11 18.85 7.73
C SER A 48 0.47 19.92 6.79
N TYR A 49 -0.05 21.14 6.82
CA TYR A 49 0.35 22.23 5.93
C TYR A 49 0.38 23.55 6.70
N CYS A 50 1.29 24.45 6.34
CA CYS A 50 1.30 25.82 6.89
C CYS A 50 0.10 26.66 6.40
N GLY A 51 -0.57 26.25 5.33
CA GLY A 51 -1.73 26.95 4.79
C GLY A 51 -2.39 26.24 3.62
N LEU A 52 -3.58 26.73 3.25
CA LEU A 52 -4.37 26.22 2.13
C LEU A 52 -3.63 26.31 0.78
N ARG A 53 -2.72 27.29 0.62
CA ARG A 53 -1.89 27.43 -0.58
C ARG A 53 -1.01 26.20 -0.78
N CYS A 54 -0.29 25.75 0.24
CA CYS A 54 0.57 24.57 0.18
C CYS A 54 -0.23 23.29 -0.06
N GLN A 55 -1.37 23.13 0.62
CA GLN A 55 -2.27 21.99 0.37
C GLN A 55 -2.70 21.92 -1.11
N LYS A 56 -3.08 23.05 -1.72
CA LYS A 56 -3.48 23.12 -3.13
C LYS A 56 -2.33 22.79 -4.09
N LEU A 57 -1.12 23.27 -3.79
CA LEU A 57 0.07 22.98 -4.59
C LEU A 57 0.44 21.49 -4.52
N ASP A 58 0.35 20.91 -3.33
CA ASP A 58 0.66 19.50 -3.08
C ASP A 58 -0.42 18.55 -3.61
N TRP A 59 -1.66 19.01 -3.81
CA TRP A 59 -2.80 18.17 -4.21
C TRP A 59 -2.54 17.27 -5.44
N LYS A 60 -1.70 17.71 -6.38
CA LYS A 60 -1.30 16.91 -7.56
C LYS A 60 -0.67 15.56 -7.17
N ASN A 61 0.02 15.52 -6.04
CA ASN A 61 0.65 14.35 -5.45
C ASN A 61 -0.19 13.78 -4.30
N HIS A 62 -0.61 14.63 -3.35
CA HIS A 62 -1.32 14.21 -2.15
C HIS A 62 -2.58 13.39 -2.44
N LYS A 63 -3.33 13.71 -3.49
CA LYS A 63 -4.57 12.99 -3.84
C LYS A 63 -4.40 11.48 -4.02
N TRP A 64 -3.19 11.01 -4.34
CA TRP A 64 -2.90 9.58 -4.53
C TRP A 64 -2.57 8.86 -3.22
N ILE A 65 -2.19 9.60 -2.18
CA ILE A 65 -1.88 9.11 -0.82
C ILE A 65 -2.97 9.53 0.19
N CYS A 66 -4.06 10.14 -0.27
CA CYS A 66 -5.12 10.69 0.55
C CYS A 66 -6.32 9.76 0.58
N SER A 67 -6.68 9.26 1.76
CA SER A 67 -7.98 8.63 1.99
C SER A 67 -8.54 8.96 3.39
N PRO A 68 -9.87 8.90 3.60
CA PRO A 68 -10.51 9.32 4.85
C PRO A 68 -10.15 8.44 6.06
N LEU A 69 -10.19 9.02 7.28
CA LEU A 69 -10.06 8.28 8.54
C LEU A 69 -11.35 7.58 9.00
N ALA A 70 -12.51 8.02 8.52
CA ALA A 70 -13.77 7.37 8.84
C ALA A 70 -13.76 5.92 8.35
N ILE A 71 -14.24 5.02 9.20
CA ILE A 71 -14.38 3.59 8.92
C ILE A 71 -15.84 3.33 8.61
N ASP A 72 -16.10 2.87 7.39
CA ASP A 72 -17.32 2.14 7.08
C ASP A 72 -17.06 0.66 7.37
N SER A 73 -17.71 0.14 8.40
CA SER A 73 -17.54 -1.25 8.84
C SER A 73 -17.89 -2.27 7.74
N ASN A 74 -18.76 -1.91 6.80
CA ASN A 74 -19.16 -2.78 5.69
C ASN A 74 -18.08 -2.90 4.60
N THR A 75 -17.15 -1.94 4.54
CA THR A 75 -16.11 -1.88 3.51
C THR A 75 -14.70 -1.82 4.08
N ALA A 76 -14.55 -1.90 5.40
CA ALA A 76 -13.27 -1.88 6.09
C ALA A 76 -12.36 -3.05 5.68
N PHE A 77 -12.98 -4.22 5.43
CA PHE A 77 -12.33 -5.45 5.01
C PHE A 77 -12.98 -5.98 3.73
N LEU A 78 -12.18 -6.68 2.93
CA LEU A 78 -12.71 -7.50 1.87
C LEU A 78 -13.40 -8.74 2.45
N LYS A 79 -14.44 -9.23 1.76
CA LYS A 79 -15.07 -10.51 2.09
C LYS A 79 -14.01 -11.62 2.11
N HIS A 80 -13.98 -12.42 3.17
CA HIS A 80 -13.06 -13.54 3.27
C HIS A 80 -13.20 -14.49 2.08
N ASP A 81 -12.07 -14.82 1.46
CA ASP A 81 -11.98 -15.66 0.28
C ASP A 81 -10.62 -16.36 0.28
N PRO A 82 -10.52 -17.57 0.88
CA PRO A 82 -9.26 -18.28 1.03
C PRO A 82 -8.75 -18.84 -0.31
N GLU A 83 -9.66 -19.13 -1.25
CA GLU A 83 -9.30 -19.63 -2.59
C GLU A 83 -8.62 -18.52 -3.41
N GLU A 84 -9.22 -17.32 -3.48
CA GLU A 84 -8.56 -16.19 -4.17
C GLU A 84 -7.23 -15.83 -3.49
N LEU A 85 -7.17 -15.89 -2.15
CA LEU A 85 -5.93 -15.62 -1.41
C LEU A 85 -4.81 -16.61 -1.76
N GLU A 86 -5.14 -17.90 -1.83
CA GLU A 86 -4.17 -18.94 -2.16
C GLU A 86 -3.73 -18.85 -3.62
N GLU A 87 -4.65 -18.62 -4.55
CA GLU A 87 -4.31 -18.42 -5.96
C GLU A 87 -3.36 -17.22 -6.14
N LEU A 88 -3.66 -16.08 -5.52
CA LEU A 88 -2.79 -14.90 -5.54
C LEU A 88 -1.42 -15.16 -4.92
N THR A 89 -1.38 -15.93 -3.82
CA THR A 89 -0.14 -16.37 -3.19
C THR A 89 0.71 -17.17 -4.18
N GLN A 90 0.09 -18.11 -4.89
CA GLN A 90 0.78 -18.97 -5.85
C GLN A 90 1.28 -18.19 -7.07
N VAL A 91 0.48 -17.27 -7.61
CA VAL A 91 0.90 -16.39 -8.72
C VAL A 91 2.14 -15.58 -8.33
N ILE A 92 2.13 -14.93 -7.15
CA ILE A 92 3.25 -14.08 -6.74
C ILE A 92 4.50 -14.90 -6.38
N ARG A 93 4.34 -16.10 -5.83
CA ARG A 93 5.44 -17.04 -5.56
C ARG A 93 6.09 -17.52 -6.84
N ARG A 94 5.31 -18.01 -7.81
CA ARG A 94 5.83 -18.41 -9.13
C ARG A 94 6.59 -17.28 -9.81
N TRP A 95 6.03 -16.06 -9.78
CA TRP A 95 6.70 -14.88 -10.31
C TRP A 95 8.06 -14.63 -9.64
N LYS A 96 8.12 -14.63 -8.30
CA LYS A 96 9.37 -14.46 -7.54
C LYS A 96 10.37 -15.54 -7.90
N GLU A 97 9.96 -16.80 -7.89
CA GLU A 97 10.82 -17.95 -8.20
C GLU A 97 11.42 -17.88 -9.61
N ALA A 98 10.61 -17.51 -10.61
CA ALA A 98 11.08 -17.29 -11.95
C ALA A 98 12.08 -16.13 -12.01
N PHE A 99 11.77 -15.01 -11.35
CA PHE A 99 12.63 -13.83 -11.34
C PHE A 99 14.00 -14.10 -10.69
N VAL A 100 14.06 -14.83 -9.58
CA VAL A 100 15.33 -15.14 -8.91
C VAL A 100 16.21 -16.10 -9.71
N LYS A 101 15.62 -16.98 -10.54
CA LYS A 101 16.35 -17.89 -11.43
C LYS A 101 17.00 -17.18 -12.61
N ILE A 102 16.54 -15.99 -12.98
CA ILE A 102 17.14 -15.20 -14.06
C ILE A 102 18.53 -14.71 -13.62
N PRO A 103 19.60 -15.01 -14.38
CA PRO A 103 20.94 -14.53 -14.05
C PRO A 103 21.04 -13.01 -14.03
N ASP A 104 21.87 -12.47 -13.14
CA ASP A 104 22.08 -11.01 -13.04
C ASP A 104 22.64 -10.39 -14.33
N SER A 105 23.42 -11.16 -15.10
CA SER A 105 23.90 -10.75 -16.43
C SER A 105 22.75 -10.50 -17.41
N GLU A 106 21.67 -11.28 -17.32
CA GLU A 106 20.47 -11.10 -18.13
C GLU A 106 19.68 -9.87 -17.69
N LYS A 107 19.48 -9.71 -16.37
CA LYS A 107 18.77 -8.55 -15.78
C LYS A 107 19.43 -7.21 -16.10
N LYS A 108 20.75 -7.21 -16.31
CA LYS A 108 21.55 -6.03 -16.64
C LYS A 108 21.56 -5.71 -18.15
N LYS A 109 21.01 -6.56 -19.01
CA LYS A 109 20.94 -6.27 -20.45
C LYS A 109 20.09 -5.02 -20.68
N LYS A 110 20.58 -4.13 -21.56
CA LYS A 110 19.88 -2.91 -21.92
C LYS A 110 18.50 -3.25 -22.49
N GLY A 111 17.46 -2.65 -21.91
CA GLY A 111 16.08 -2.86 -22.34
C GLY A 111 15.41 -4.11 -21.79
N TRP A 112 16.12 -4.92 -20.98
CA TRP A 112 15.48 -6.01 -20.24
C TRP A 112 14.43 -5.44 -19.28
N LYS A 113 13.30 -6.15 -19.18
CA LYS A 113 12.12 -5.74 -18.42
C LYS A 113 11.53 -6.94 -17.73
N ALA A 114 11.20 -6.82 -16.45
CA ALA A 114 10.54 -7.91 -15.74
C ALA A 114 9.16 -8.23 -16.34
N SER A 115 8.50 -7.25 -16.98
CA SER A 115 7.23 -7.48 -17.68
C SER A 115 7.31 -8.44 -18.86
N SER A 116 8.50 -8.72 -19.40
CA SER A 116 8.66 -9.68 -20.51
C SER A 116 8.60 -11.14 -20.07
N MET A 117 8.62 -11.42 -18.76
CA MET A 117 8.49 -12.78 -18.23
C MET A 117 7.06 -13.30 -18.43
N PRO A 118 6.87 -14.59 -18.78
CA PRO A 118 5.54 -15.22 -18.84
C PRO A 118 4.75 -15.08 -17.54
N GLU A 119 5.41 -15.24 -16.40
CA GLU A 119 4.79 -15.13 -15.07
C GLU A 119 4.29 -13.71 -14.77
N SER A 120 4.88 -12.69 -15.42
CA SER A 120 4.35 -11.33 -15.35
C SER A 120 3.01 -11.20 -16.09
N GLN A 121 2.78 -11.98 -17.14
CA GLN A 121 1.49 -11.98 -17.84
C GLN A 121 0.39 -12.65 -17.01
N GLU A 122 0.73 -13.65 -16.18
CA GLU A 122 -0.22 -14.23 -15.22
C GLU A 122 -0.78 -13.15 -14.28
N LEU A 123 0.06 -12.24 -13.78
CA LEU A 123 -0.37 -11.13 -12.91
C LEU A 123 -1.36 -10.17 -13.59
N LEU A 124 -1.22 -9.94 -14.90
CA LEU A 124 -2.11 -9.05 -15.65
C LEU A 124 -3.44 -9.72 -15.99
N ASN A 125 -3.41 -11.02 -16.26
CA ASN A 125 -4.58 -11.79 -16.66
C ASN A 125 -5.39 -12.30 -15.46
N PHE A 126 -4.83 -12.20 -14.25
CA PHE A 126 -5.50 -12.64 -13.05
C PHE A 126 -6.71 -11.76 -12.72
N ASN A 127 -7.89 -12.38 -12.63
CA ASN A 127 -9.12 -11.68 -12.25
C ASN A 127 -9.25 -11.64 -10.72
N ILE A 128 -9.00 -10.48 -10.13
CA ILE A 128 -9.16 -10.27 -8.70
C ILE A 128 -10.61 -9.82 -8.46
N ALA A 129 -11.49 -10.76 -8.09
CA ALA A 129 -12.91 -10.50 -7.94
C ALA A 129 -13.17 -9.40 -6.91
N SER A 130 -12.38 -9.37 -5.83
CA SER A 130 -12.42 -8.31 -4.83
C SER A 130 -12.08 -6.92 -5.38
N GLY A 131 -11.36 -6.84 -6.51
CA GLY A 131 -10.98 -5.62 -7.19
C GLY A 131 -12.13 -4.87 -7.88
N ALA A 132 -13.25 -5.54 -8.16
CA ALA A 132 -14.41 -4.90 -8.80
C ALA A 132 -15.04 -3.76 -7.97
N SER A 133 -14.81 -3.75 -6.65
CA SER A 133 -15.27 -2.68 -5.75
C SER A 133 -14.28 -1.52 -5.59
N TYR A 134 -13.05 -1.65 -6.10
CA TYR A 134 -11.99 -0.67 -5.86
C TYR A 134 -12.05 0.47 -6.88
N THR A 135 -12.40 1.67 -6.40
CA THR A 135 -12.61 2.84 -7.25
C THR A 135 -11.42 3.80 -7.28
N ARG A 136 -10.49 3.69 -6.34
CA ARG A 136 -9.33 4.59 -6.23
C ARG A 136 -8.18 4.08 -7.09
N LEU A 137 -8.25 4.23 -8.41
CA LEU A 137 -7.25 3.66 -9.31
C LEU A 137 -5.85 4.29 -9.09
N PRO A 138 -4.75 3.51 -9.13
CA PRO A 138 -3.40 4.05 -9.03
C PRO A 138 -3.09 5.07 -10.13
N LYS A 139 -2.19 6.01 -9.81
CA LYS A 139 -1.68 6.99 -10.77
C LYS A 139 -1.16 6.26 -12.01
N ASP A 140 -1.42 6.77 -13.20
CA ASP A 140 -0.95 6.23 -14.49
C ASP A 140 -1.20 4.72 -14.73
N HIS A 141 -2.17 4.08 -14.06
CA HIS A 141 -2.42 2.63 -14.19
C HIS A 141 -2.68 2.18 -15.65
N THR A 142 -3.21 3.05 -16.51
CA THR A 142 -3.40 2.78 -17.94
C THR A 142 -2.10 2.73 -18.74
N LYS A 143 -1.05 3.42 -18.27
CA LYS A 143 0.30 3.43 -18.87
C LYS A 143 1.26 2.46 -18.19
N ARG A 144 0.92 2.00 -16.98
CA ARG A 144 1.71 1.13 -16.12
C ARG A 144 0.82 -0.02 -15.67
N PRO A 145 0.66 -1.06 -16.51
CA PRO A 145 -0.43 -2.03 -16.39
C PRO A 145 -0.39 -2.84 -15.09
N PHE A 146 0.78 -2.98 -14.47
CA PHE A 146 0.96 -3.71 -13.22
C PHE A 146 0.51 -2.96 -11.97
N ARG A 147 0.32 -1.63 -12.02
CA ARG A 147 -0.03 -0.85 -10.82
C ARG A 147 -1.33 -1.31 -10.21
N LEU A 148 -2.38 -1.49 -11.02
CA LEU A 148 -3.69 -1.91 -10.52
C LEU A 148 -3.65 -3.34 -9.94
N PRO A 149 -3.19 -4.38 -10.67
CA PRO A 149 -3.07 -5.72 -10.11
C PRO A 149 -2.28 -5.76 -8.80
N ILE A 150 -1.11 -5.12 -8.74
CA ILE A 150 -0.31 -5.06 -7.51
C ILE A 150 -1.09 -4.40 -6.37
N THR A 151 -1.73 -3.25 -6.59
CA THR A 151 -2.56 -2.59 -5.58
C THR A 151 -3.68 -3.50 -5.07
N LEU A 152 -4.33 -4.23 -5.96
CA LEU A 152 -5.40 -5.15 -5.59
C LEU A 152 -4.90 -6.36 -4.79
N ILE A 153 -3.72 -6.90 -5.13
CA ILE A 153 -3.09 -7.98 -4.34
C ILE A 153 -2.72 -7.47 -2.94
N ILE A 154 -2.12 -6.28 -2.83
CA ILE A 154 -1.80 -5.67 -1.52
C ILE A 154 -3.08 -5.53 -0.69
N ARG A 155 -4.15 -4.99 -1.30
CA ARG A 155 -5.46 -4.83 -0.66
C ARG A 155 -6.04 -6.14 -0.15
N ARG A 156 -5.96 -7.23 -0.94
CA ARG A 156 -6.40 -8.57 -0.53
C ARG A 156 -5.54 -9.14 0.59
N PHE A 157 -4.21 -9.06 0.47
CA PHE A 157 -3.29 -9.57 1.48
C PHE A 157 -3.49 -8.88 2.83
N LEU A 158 -3.60 -7.55 2.86
CA LEU A 158 -3.89 -6.81 4.10
C LEU A 158 -5.24 -7.20 4.70
N SER A 159 -6.28 -7.24 3.86
CA SER A 159 -7.63 -7.58 4.32
C SER A 159 -7.66 -8.96 4.95
N SER A 160 -6.99 -9.95 4.34
CA SER A 160 -6.95 -11.31 4.86
C SER A 160 -6.06 -11.46 6.10
N MET A 161 -4.89 -10.80 6.12
CA MET A 161 -3.94 -10.85 7.24
C MET A 161 -4.51 -10.21 8.52
N LEU A 162 -5.32 -9.17 8.37
CA LEU A 162 -5.87 -8.39 9.48
C LEU A 162 -7.35 -8.68 9.76
N LEU A 163 -7.95 -9.65 9.05
CA LEU A 163 -9.36 -9.98 9.19
C LEU A 163 -9.64 -10.49 10.62
N PRO A 164 -10.58 -9.90 11.37
CA PRO A 164 -10.96 -10.41 12.68
C PRO A 164 -11.77 -11.72 12.61
N PRO A 165 -11.62 -12.64 13.57
CA PRO A 165 -10.58 -12.64 14.61
C PRO A 165 -9.20 -12.93 13.99
N ILE A 166 -8.19 -12.17 14.43
CA ILE A 166 -6.82 -12.34 13.93
C ILE A 166 -6.28 -13.68 14.46
N PRO A 167 -5.68 -14.53 13.62
CA PRO A 167 -5.03 -15.76 14.06
C PRO A 167 -3.96 -15.47 15.13
N SER A 168 -3.80 -16.36 16.13
CA SER A 168 -2.81 -16.16 17.20
C SER A 168 -1.39 -15.99 16.66
N ALA A 169 -1.04 -16.67 15.57
CA ALA A 169 0.26 -16.51 14.90
C ALA A 169 0.52 -15.07 14.40
N LEU A 170 -0.52 -14.25 14.24
CA LEU A 170 -0.46 -12.88 13.71
C LEU A 170 -0.87 -11.83 14.74
N GLU A 171 -1.07 -12.19 16.02
CA GLU A 171 -1.62 -11.28 17.03
C GLU A 171 -0.78 -10.02 17.27
N THR A 172 0.53 -10.11 17.01
CA THR A 172 1.48 -8.99 17.16
C THR A 172 1.59 -8.11 15.92
N VAL A 173 1.05 -8.55 14.77
CA VAL A 173 1.16 -7.83 13.49
C VAL A 173 0.51 -6.45 13.55
N PRO A 174 -0.71 -6.26 14.09
CA PRO A 174 -1.31 -4.93 14.20
C PRO A 174 -0.46 -3.92 14.97
N ASP A 175 0.13 -4.34 16.10
CA ASP A 175 0.96 -3.47 16.92
C ASP A 175 2.25 -3.08 16.20
N SER A 176 2.86 -4.02 15.49
CA SER A 176 4.04 -3.75 14.67
C SER A 176 3.72 -2.82 13.49
N ILE A 177 2.55 -2.94 12.87
CA ILE A 177 2.06 -1.99 11.84
C ILE A 177 1.91 -0.59 12.42
N CYS A 178 1.36 -0.45 13.62
CA CYS A 178 1.24 0.83 14.32
C CYS A 178 2.60 1.45 14.62
N LYS A 179 3.52 0.69 15.22
CA LYS A 179 4.88 1.15 15.53
C LYS A 179 5.64 1.59 14.28
N LEU A 180 5.50 0.85 13.18
CA LEU A 180 6.15 1.18 11.92
C LEU A 180 5.61 2.49 11.34
N GLY A 181 4.30 2.70 11.37
CA GLY A 181 3.68 3.95 10.92
C GLY A 181 4.08 5.18 11.73
N GLU A 182 4.31 5.02 13.04
CA GLU A 182 4.74 6.10 13.93
C GLU A 182 6.25 6.40 13.82
N GLY A 183 7.08 5.37 13.63
CA GLY A 183 8.54 5.50 13.63
C GLY A 183 9.16 5.79 12.27
N ALA A 184 8.48 5.48 11.16
CA ALA A 184 9.07 5.59 9.83
C ALA A 184 9.18 7.03 9.34
N ARG A 185 10.41 7.52 9.22
CA ARG A 185 10.71 8.75 8.46
C ARG A 185 10.85 8.42 6.98
N LEU A 186 9.78 8.62 6.23
CA LEU A 186 9.75 8.29 4.81
C LEU A 186 10.28 9.44 3.94
N PRO A 187 10.89 9.13 2.78
CA PRO A 187 11.28 10.15 1.81
C PRO A 187 10.08 10.99 1.33
N HIS A 188 10.35 12.24 0.95
CA HIS A 188 9.35 13.12 0.36
C HIS A 188 8.64 12.45 -0.84
N GLY A 189 7.31 12.55 -0.86
CA GLY A 189 6.44 11.98 -1.90
C GLY A 189 5.95 10.55 -1.62
N TRP A 190 6.44 9.90 -0.56
CA TRP A 190 5.84 8.66 -0.07
C TRP A 190 4.58 8.97 0.74
N GLY A 191 3.58 8.08 0.67
CA GLY A 191 2.38 8.22 1.47
C GLY A 191 2.70 7.99 2.94
N LYS A 192 2.43 8.96 3.81
CA LYS A 192 2.50 8.75 5.26
C LYS A 192 1.56 7.62 5.67
N MET A 193 2.10 6.58 6.30
CA MET A 193 1.33 5.43 6.77
C MET A 193 0.81 5.70 8.18
N TYR A 194 -0.51 5.78 8.33
CA TYR A 194 -1.13 5.82 9.66
C TYR A 194 -1.53 4.40 10.08
N GLY A 195 -0.75 3.78 10.97
CA GLY A 195 -0.91 2.37 11.32
C GLY A 195 -2.30 1.95 11.79
N PRO A 196 -2.96 2.69 12.73
CA PRO A 196 -4.33 2.39 13.14
C PRO A 196 -5.31 2.31 11.97
N LYS A 197 -5.12 3.12 10.93
CA LYS A 197 -5.93 3.07 9.72
C LYS A 197 -5.68 1.84 8.88
N VAL A 198 -4.42 1.45 8.71
CA VAL A 198 -4.05 0.21 8.01
C VAL A 198 -4.68 -1.00 8.70
N VAL A 199 -4.64 -1.04 10.03
CA VAL A 199 -5.21 -2.14 10.84
C VAL A 199 -6.74 -2.20 10.72
N HIS A 200 -7.43 -1.08 10.87
CA HIS A 200 -8.89 -1.08 11.01
C HIS A 200 -9.67 -0.95 9.70
N LYS A 201 -9.04 -0.52 8.60
CA LYS A 201 -9.67 -0.42 7.28
C LYS A 201 -8.74 -0.78 6.11
N PRO A 202 -8.11 -1.97 6.14
CA PRO A 202 -7.14 -2.38 5.12
C PRO A 202 -7.70 -2.39 3.68
N ALA A 203 -9.02 -2.50 3.50
CA ALA A 203 -9.65 -2.53 2.18
C ALA A 203 -9.96 -1.15 1.57
N ASP A 204 -9.79 -0.05 2.31
CA ASP A 204 -10.09 1.32 1.84
C ASP A 204 -8.90 2.27 2.11
N LEU A 205 -7.72 1.84 1.68
CA LEU A 205 -6.55 2.72 1.59
C LEU A 205 -6.47 3.36 0.19
N SER A 206 -5.79 4.49 0.11
CA SER A 206 -5.43 5.08 -1.18
C SER A 206 -4.32 4.27 -1.87
N PRO A 207 -4.15 4.39 -3.20
CA PRO A 207 -3.08 3.70 -3.92
C PRO A 207 -1.69 3.93 -3.33
N GLY A 208 -1.39 5.18 -2.99
CA GLY A 208 -0.10 5.56 -2.45
C GLY A 208 0.11 5.08 -1.01
N GLU A 209 -0.95 4.88 -0.23
CA GLU A 209 -0.85 4.17 1.05
C GLU A 209 -0.54 2.69 0.84
N TYR A 210 -1.19 2.01 -0.12
CA TYR A 210 -0.84 0.63 -0.48
C TYR A 210 0.62 0.51 -0.96
N GLU A 211 1.10 1.48 -1.74
CA GLU A 211 2.51 1.57 -2.15
C GLU A 211 3.46 1.64 -0.96
N THR A 212 3.18 2.48 0.03
CA THR A 212 3.99 2.55 1.25
C THR A 212 3.93 1.25 2.03
N VAL A 213 2.73 0.68 2.21
CA VAL A 213 2.52 -0.52 3.03
C VAL A 213 3.32 -1.71 2.49
N VAL A 214 3.29 -1.97 1.18
CA VAL A 214 4.02 -3.11 0.60
C VAL A 214 5.54 -2.96 0.66
N ASP A 215 6.06 -1.73 0.80
CA ASP A 215 7.49 -1.49 0.99
C ASP A 215 7.91 -1.66 2.45
N LEU A 216 7.02 -1.33 3.39
CA LEU A 216 7.32 -1.33 4.81
C LEU A 216 7.02 -2.67 5.50
N ILE A 217 5.92 -3.34 5.15
CA ILE A 217 5.50 -4.59 5.80
C ILE A 217 6.59 -5.68 5.79
N PRO A 218 7.33 -5.93 4.68
CA PRO A 218 8.41 -6.93 4.70
C PRO A 218 9.49 -6.66 5.76
N ILE A 219 9.73 -5.41 6.14
CA ILE A 219 10.74 -5.04 7.14
C ILE A 219 10.38 -5.65 8.50
N MET A 220 9.09 -5.63 8.86
CA MET A 220 8.61 -6.21 10.13
C MET A 220 8.88 -7.72 10.23
N PHE A 221 8.98 -8.39 9.10
CA PHE A 221 9.18 -9.84 9.01
C PHE A 221 10.66 -10.21 8.93
N VAL A 222 11.55 -9.32 8.48
CA VAL A 222 13.00 -9.59 8.41
C VAL A 222 13.65 -9.65 9.80
N GLU A 223 13.10 -8.92 10.77
CA GLU A 223 13.68 -8.79 12.11
C GLU A 223 13.27 -9.92 13.07
N GLN A 224 12.43 -10.86 12.62
CA GLN A 224 11.86 -11.90 13.47
C GLN A 224 12.41 -13.27 13.08
N ASP A 225 12.72 -14.12 14.06
CA ASP A 225 13.01 -15.54 13.84
C ASP A 225 11.68 -16.27 13.56
N MET A 226 11.21 -16.10 12.32
CA MET A 226 9.86 -16.49 11.94
C MET A 226 9.76 -17.97 11.59
N GLU A 227 8.74 -18.62 12.15
CA GLU A 227 8.35 -19.98 11.79
C GLU A 227 6.85 -20.05 11.43
N GLY A 228 6.45 -21.16 10.82
CA GLY A 228 5.05 -21.46 10.52
C GLY A 228 4.34 -20.38 9.69
N GLU A 229 3.10 -20.08 10.08
CA GLU A 229 2.21 -19.15 9.37
C GLU A 229 2.80 -17.73 9.27
N LEU A 230 3.50 -17.25 10.30
CA LEU A 230 4.11 -15.93 10.30
C LEU A 230 5.18 -15.81 9.22
N LYS A 231 6.01 -16.85 9.08
CA LYS A 231 7.00 -16.94 8.00
C LYS A 231 6.34 -16.96 6.63
N GLU A 232 5.24 -17.70 6.47
CA GLU A 232 4.52 -17.75 5.20
C GLU A 232 3.99 -16.38 4.77
N TRP A 233 3.48 -15.59 5.71
CA TRP A 233 3.09 -14.20 5.47
C TRP A 233 4.28 -13.31 5.12
N GLY A 234 5.40 -13.44 5.83
CA GLY A 234 6.64 -12.74 5.49
C GLY A 234 7.09 -13.05 4.06
N ASP A 235 7.06 -14.33 3.65
CA ASP A 235 7.41 -14.77 2.30
C ASP A 235 6.45 -14.23 1.23
N ARG A 236 5.14 -14.20 1.51
CA ARG A 236 4.11 -13.58 0.65
C ARG A 236 4.41 -12.09 0.42
N TRP A 237 4.65 -11.35 1.50
CA TRP A 237 4.92 -9.91 1.44
C TRP A 237 6.24 -9.58 0.74
N LEU A 238 7.29 -10.35 1.01
CA LEU A 238 8.58 -10.18 0.34
C LEU A 238 8.47 -10.43 -1.17
N ALA A 239 7.71 -11.44 -1.59
CA ALA A 239 7.46 -11.72 -3.01
C ALA A 239 6.71 -10.57 -3.69
N LEU A 240 5.66 -10.05 -3.05
CA LEU A 240 4.86 -8.95 -3.58
C LEU A 240 5.65 -7.63 -3.64
N SER A 241 6.46 -7.34 -2.62
CA SER A 241 7.35 -6.17 -2.60
C SER A 241 8.38 -6.22 -3.73
N LEU A 242 8.98 -7.39 -3.97
CA LEU A 242 9.89 -7.59 -5.10
C LEU A 242 9.16 -7.40 -6.44
N ALA A 243 7.97 -7.97 -6.60
CA ALA A 243 7.14 -7.79 -7.80
C ALA A 243 6.84 -6.31 -8.05
N ARG A 244 6.42 -5.58 -7.01
CA ARG A 244 6.24 -4.13 -7.11
C ARG A 244 7.50 -3.43 -7.56
N LYS A 245 8.62 -3.65 -6.89
CA LYS A 245 9.88 -2.98 -7.23
C LYS A 245 10.27 -3.14 -8.69
N MET A 246 10.01 -4.33 -9.26
CA MET A 246 10.41 -4.64 -10.64
C MET A 246 9.36 -4.27 -11.69
N LEU A 247 8.07 -4.28 -11.36
CA LEU A 247 6.98 -4.12 -12.34
C LEU A 247 6.25 -2.77 -12.25
N TRP A 248 6.28 -2.07 -11.12
CA TRP A 248 5.43 -0.89 -10.85
C TRP A 248 5.59 0.26 -11.85
N ASN A 249 6.81 0.44 -12.34
CA ASN A 249 7.18 1.47 -13.30
C ASN A 249 7.48 0.90 -14.69
N ASP A 250 7.14 -0.36 -14.94
CA ASP A 250 7.25 -0.95 -16.27
C ASP A 250 6.03 -0.54 -17.12
N ASP A 251 6.25 -0.16 -18.39
CA ASP A 251 5.16 0.16 -19.33
C ASP A 251 4.60 -1.11 -20.00
N GLY A 252 5.18 -2.29 -19.77
CA GLY A 252 4.77 -3.55 -20.40
C GLY A 252 5.09 -3.62 -21.89
N VAL A 253 5.72 -2.59 -22.47
CA VAL A 253 6.06 -2.55 -23.88
C VAL A 253 7.41 -3.23 -24.08
N VAL A 254 7.38 -4.44 -24.63
CA VAL A 254 8.59 -5.10 -25.15
C VAL A 254 8.98 -4.37 -26.44
N ARG A 255 9.99 -3.51 -26.37
CA ARG A 255 10.54 -2.87 -27.58
C ARG A 255 11.53 -3.85 -28.19
N GLY A 256 11.21 -4.36 -29.37
CA GLY A 256 12.15 -5.18 -30.16
C GLY A 256 13.44 -4.40 -30.39
N GLY A 257 14.58 -5.06 -30.10
CA GLY A 257 15.90 -4.59 -30.49
C GLY A 257 16.22 -4.96 -31.93
#